data_AF-A0A7C5MBZ4-F1
#
_entry.id   AF-A0A7C5MBZ4-F1
#
_cell.length_a   1.000
_cell.length_b   1.000
_cell.length_c   1.000
_cell.angle_alpha   90.00
_cell.angle_beta   90.00
_cell.angle_gamma   90.00
#
_symmetry.space_group_name_H-M   'P 1'
#
loop_
_entity.id
_entity.type
_entity.pdbx_description
1 polymer ?
#
loop_
_entity_poly.entity_id
_entity_poly.type
_entity_poly.pdbx_seq_one_letter_code
_entity_poly.pdbx_strand_id
1 'polypeptide(L)'
;MAAGPLTTASNPDRRRALWLLIGGAAAAACRKKRKLPAPVPARPGAVETGIASWYGYPYHGRRTASGEIYDMEKLTAAHRTLPFGTWVEVTNLDNHKRVRVRITDRGPFVEGRIIDLSLAAAREIDMVRAGIVKVRVQVVSGPAAAGGRFAVQVGAYLNRENAERMRRRLQAQYRRCRLVKRDGPTVLWRVLIGEETSEERARVLAAQLRPDFGTVFVVRLDEPAGDEL
;
A
#
# COMPACT_ATOMS: atom_id res chain seq x y z
N MET A 1 -19.88 77.70 -38.10
CA MET A 1 -21.23 77.24 -38.51
C MET A 1 -21.18 75.72 -38.46
N ALA A 2 -21.62 75.12 -37.34
CA ALA A 2 -22.92 74.44 -37.16
C ALA A 2 -22.97 73.11 -37.95
N ALA A 3 -23.36 71.94 -37.44
CA ALA A 3 -23.92 71.52 -36.16
C ALA A 3 -23.61 70.01 -35.97
N GLY A 4 -23.75 69.51 -34.74
CA GLY A 4 -23.53 68.11 -34.37
C GLY A 4 -24.72 67.16 -34.66
N PRO A 5 -24.94 66.13 -33.81
CA PRO A 5 -24.89 64.71 -34.18
C PRO A 5 -26.22 63.94 -33.95
N LEU A 6 -26.28 62.63 -34.26
CA LEU A 6 -26.92 61.55 -33.44
C LEU A 6 -27.20 60.24 -34.23
N THR A 7 -26.87 59.09 -33.60
CA THR A 7 -27.51 57.73 -33.65
C THR A 7 -27.63 57.00 -35.01
N THR A 8 -27.60 55.66 -35.16
CA THR A 8 -27.99 54.51 -34.32
C THR A 8 -27.40 53.23 -34.93
N ALA A 9 -27.28 52.17 -34.12
CA ALA A 9 -26.80 50.83 -34.48
C ALA A 9 -27.73 50.04 -35.43
N SER A 10 -27.17 49.09 -36.20
CA SER A 10 -27.74 47.75 -36.38
C SER A 10 -26.84 46.84 -37.24
N ASN A 11 -26.59 45.64 -36.71
CA ASN A 11 -25.99 44.45 -37.31
C ASN A 11 -26.50 44.13 -38.74
N PRO A 12 -25.66 43.57 -39.63
CA PRO A 12 -26.15 42.73 -40.72
C PRO A 12 -25.70 41.27 -40.59
N ASP A 13 -26.70 40.42 -40.38
CA ASP A 13 -26.75 39.02 -40.76
C ASP A 13 -26.14 38.78 -42.15
N ARG A 14 -25.17 37.87 -42.25
CA ARG A 14 -24.71 37.31 -43.54
C ARG A 14 -25.13 35.86 -43.63
N ARG A 15 -26.26 35.64 -44.32
CA ARG A 15 -26.62 34.33 -44.88
C ARG A 15 -25.87 34.14 -46.21
N ARG A 16 -25.12 33.04 -46.34
CA ARG A 16 -25.26 32.02 -47.40
C ARG A 16 -24.17 30.96 -47.27
N ALA A 17 -24.62 29.72 -47.42
CA ALA A 17 -23.94 28.48 -47.12
C ALA A 17 -22.93 28.06 -48.21
N LEU A 18 -21.90 27.31 -47.81
CA LEU A 18 -21.35 26.24 -48.64
C LEU A 18 -20.80 25.14 -47.72
N TRP A 19 -21.41 23.97 -47.81
CA TRP A 19 -20.98 22.74 -47.15
C TRP A 19 -19.77 22.15 -47.90
N LEU A 20 -18.62 22.06 -47.23
CA LEU A 20 -17.54 21.15 -47.60
C LEU A 20 -17.07 20.41 -46.35
N LEU A 21 -17.42 19.13 -46.30
CA LEU A 21 -17.00 18.17 -45.28
C LEU A 21 -15.49 17.92 -45.40
N ILE A 22 -14.69 18.56 -44.54
CA ILE A 22 -13.32 18.11 -44.29
C ILE A 22 -13.38 17.16 -43.10
N GLY A 23 -13.40 15.86 -43.41
CA GLY A 23 -13.20 14.79 -42.42
C GLY A 23 -11.78 14.86 -41.89
N GLY A 24 -11.58 15.61 -40.81
CA GLY A 24 -10.34 15.59 -40.03
C GLY A 24 -10.27 14.32 -39.21
N ALA A 25 -9.50 13.34 -39.68
CA ALA A 25 -9.12 12.18 -38.86
C ALA A 25 -8.26 12.68 -37.68
N ALA A 26 -8.88 12.82 -36.51
CA ALA A 26 -8.16 13.02 -35.26
C ALA A 26 -7.33 11.77 -34.99
N ALA A 27 -6.03 11.84 -35.30
CA ALA A 27 -5.06 10.84 -34.85
C ALA A 27 -5.01 10.90 -33.32
N ALA A 28 -5.86 10.11 -32.66
CA ALA A 28 -5.76 9.81 -31.25
C ALA A 28 -4.40 9.13 -31.04
N ALA A 29 -3.39 9.92 -30.66
CA ALA A 29 -2.10 9.43 -30.23
C ALA A 29 -2.35 8.57 -28.98
N CYS A 30 -2.52 7.28 -29.21
CA CYS A 30 -2.71 6.28 -28.18
C CYS A 30 -1.39 6.20 -27.41
N ARG A 31 -1.29 7.00 -26.35
CA ARG A 31 -0.13 7.09 -25.46
C ARG A 31 0.01 5.71 -24.81
N LYS A 32 0.86 4.84 -25.38
CA LYS A 32 1.13 3.49 -24.85
C LYS A 32 1.44 3.62 -23.36
N LYS A 33 0.52 3.17 -22.50
CA LYS A 33 0.76 3.09 -21.06
C LYS A 33 1.96 2.16 -20.89
N ARG A 34 3.11 2.74 -20.53
CA ARG A 34 4.33 2.00 -20.24
C ARG A 34 4.01 1.07 -19.07
N LYS A 35 3.90 -0.24 -19.34
CA LYS A 35 3.67 -1.24 -18.30
C LYS A 35 4.81 -1.09 -17.29
N LEU A 36 4.48 -0.65 -16.08
CA LEU A 36 5.41 -0.71 -14.96
C LEU A 36 5.80 -2.19 -14.79
N PRO A 37 7.08 -2.52 -14.62
CA PRO A 37 7.49 -3.90 -14.35
C PRO A 37 6.72 -4.43 -13.14
N ALA A 38 6.30 -5.69 -13.23
CA ALA A 38 5.61 -6.36 -12.13
C ALA A 38 6.48 -6.28 -10.85
N PRO A 39 5.87 -6.13 -9.66
CA PRO A 39 6.62 -6.11 -8.41
C PRO A 39 7.48 -7.38 -8.31
N VAL A 40 8.79 -7.20 -8.08
CA VAL A 40 9.66 -8.35 -7.79
C VAL A 40 9.25 -8.86 -6.41
N PRO A 41 9.04 -10.18 -6.22
CA PRO A 41 8.74 -10.70 -4.89
C PRO A 41 9.88 -10.32 -3.95
N ALA A 42 9.55 -9.58 -2.89
CA ALA A 42 10.50 -9.19 -1.85
C ALA A 42 10.88 -10.44 -1.05
N ARG A 43 11.87 -11.19 -1.55
CA ARG A 43 12.42 -12.35 -0.87
C ARG A 43 13.29 -11.85 0.29
N PRO A 44 13.01 -12.24 1.55
CA PRO A 44 13.90 -11.94 2.66
C PRO A 44 15.33 -12.38 2.34
N GLY A 45 16.30 -11.52 2.64
CA GLY A 45 17.72 -11.74 2.32
C GLY A 45 18.13 -11.36 0.89
N ALA A 46 17.20 -10.92 0.02
CA ALA A 46 17.59 -10.30 -1.25
C ALA A 46 18.38 -9.02 -0.99
N VAL A 47 19.47 -8.83 -1.73
CA VAL A 47 20.39 -7.70 -1.59
C VAL A 47 20.53 -6.97 -2.92
N GLU A 48 20.50 -5.65 -2.86
CA GLU A 48 20.81 -4.74 -3.96
C GLU A 48 21.86 -3.72 -3.49
N THR A 49 22.74 -3.27 -4.37
CA THR A 49 23.73 -2.22 -4.07
C THR A 49 23.69 -1.17 -5.16
N GLY A 50 23.73 0.10 -4.76
CA GLY A 50 23.59 1.21 -5.68
C GLY A 50 23.61 2.55 -4.96
N ILE A 51 23.18 3.61 -5.64
CA ILE A 51 23.16 4.95 -5.06
C ILE A 51 21.82 5.20 -4.36
N ALA A 52 21.86 5.70 -3.13
CA ALA A 52 20.70 6.27 -2.46
C ALA A 52 20.69 7.79 -2.63
N SER A 53 19.49 8.38 -2.58
CA SER A 53 19.31 9.78 -2.27
C SER A 53 18.26 9.97 -1.18
N TRP A 54 17.86 11.20 -0.88
CA TRP A 54 16.74 11.47 0.01
C TRP A 54 15.82 12.58 -0.51
N TYR A 55 14.57 12.59 -0.04
CA TYR A 55 13.56 13.58 -0.43
C TYR A 55 12.83 14.17 0.79
N GLY A 56 12.48 15.46 0.71
CA GLY A 56 11.85 16.21 1.78
C GLY A 56 10.80 17.19 1.23
N TYR A 57 10.90 18.47 1.58
CA TYR A 57 10.08 19.49 0.93
C TYR A 57 10.37 19.55 -0.59
N PRO A 58 9.33 19.75 -1.44
CA PRO A 58 7.94 20.08 -1.10
C PRO A 58 7.01 18.86 -0.95
N TYR A 59 7.55 17.63 -0.86
CA TYR A 59 6.76 16.40 -0.88
C TYR A 59 6.03 16.12 0.44
N HIS A 60 6.52 16.66 1.56
CA HIS A 60 5.89 16.48 2.86
C HIS A 60 4.39 16.84 2.83
N GLY A 61 3.56 15.99 3.44
CA GLY A 61 2.10 16.15 3.45
C GLY A 61 1.39 15.73 2.15
N ARG A 62 2.11 15.32 1.09
CA ARG A 62 1.50 14.82 -0.15
C ARG A 62 1.24 13.33 -0.07
N ARG A 63 0.31 12.84 -0.89
CA ARG A 63 0.08 11.38 -1.04
C ARG A 63 1.25 10.72 -1.76
N THR A 64 1.74 9.60 -1.22
CA THR A 64 2.69 8.70 -1.86
C THR A 64 1.97 7.77 -2.85
N ALA A 65 2.75 7.00 -3.62
CA ALA A 65 2.21 5.95 -4.49
C ALA A 65 1.56 4.77 -3.73
N SER A 66 1.82 4.57 -2.42
CA SER A 66 1.05 3.62 -1.60
C SER A 66 -0.33 4.18 -1.19
N GLY A 67 -0.57 5.47 -1.38
CA GLY A 67 -1.79 6.18 -0.98
C GLY A 67 -1.72 6.83 0.40
N GLU A 68 -0.65 6.58 1.17
CA GLU A 68 -0.38 7.18 2.47
C GLU A 68 0.07 8.64 2.34
N ILE A 69 -0.12 9.45 3.39
CA ILE A 69 0.45 10.81 3.43
C ILE A 69 1.93 10.71 3.79
N TYR A 70 2.78 11.29 2.95
CA TYR A 70 4.21 11.32 3.16
C TYR A 70 4.56 12.20 4.36
N ASP A 71 5.26 11.61 5.31
CA ASP A 71 5.86 12.27 6.44
C ASP A 71 7.38 12.07 6.38
N MET A 72 8.11 13.17 6.24
CA MET A 72 9.56 13.14 6.06
C MET A 72 10.31 12.78 7.34
N GLU A 73 9.64 12.86 8.49
CA GLU A 73 10.17 12.50 9.80
C GLU A 73 9.91 11.03 10.16
N LYS A 74 9.25 10.26 9.28
CA LYS A 74 9.06 8.80 9.43
C LYS A 74 10.10 8.02 8.64
N LEU A 75 10.52 6.87 9.17
CA LEU A 75 11.47 5.93 8.54
C LEU A 75 10.86 5.20 7.34
N THR A 76 10.74 5.92 6.22
CA THR A 76 10.16 5.43 4.97
C THR A 76 11.09 5.68 3.78
N ALA A 77 10.83 5.00 2.66
CA ALA A 77 11.59 5.13 1.43
C ALA A 77 10.75 4.87 0.17
N ALA A 78 11.22 5.39 -0.97
CA ALA A 78 10.71 5.11 -2.30
C ALA A 78 11.59 4.05 -3.00
N HIS A 79 10.96 3.04 -3.60
CA HIS A 79 11.64 2.03 -4.41
C HIS A 79 10.85 1.70 -5.68
N ARG A 80 11.54 1.36 -6.78
CA ARG A 80 10.91 1.17 -8.10
C ARG A 80 9.98 -0.04 -8.15
N THR A 81 10.46 -1.16 -7.61
CA THR A 81 9.87 -2.50 -7.86
C THR A 81 9.51 -3.26 -6.60
N LEU A 82 9.96 -2.81 -5.42
CA LEU A 82 9.67 -3.52 -4.18
C LEU A 82 8.19 -3.28 -3.82
N PRO A 83 7.45 -4.30 -3.37
CA PRO A 83 6.07 -4.12 -2.92
C PRO A 83 5.98 -3.08 -1.80
N PHE A 84 4.90 -2.31 -1.77
CA PHE A 84 4.65 -1.37 -0.69
C PHE A 84 4.47 -2.11 0.64
N GLY A 85 5.05 -1.59 1.72
CA GLY A 85 5.08 -2.23 3.03
C GLY A 85 6.31 -3.11 3.26
N THR A 86 7.13 -3.36 2.24
CA THR A 86 8.38 -4.11 2.39
C THR A 86 9.29 -3.38 3.37
N TRP A 87 9.89 -4.12 4.30
CA TRP A 87 10.93 -3.58 5.18
C TRP A 87 12.29 -3.93 4.63
N VAL A 88 13.13 -2.91 4.51
CA VAL A 88 14.52 -3.05 4.08
C VAL A 88 15.46 -2.44 5.11
N GLU A 89 16.62 -3.03 5.26
CA GLU A 89 17.76 -2.45 5.95
C GLU A 89 18.66 -1.80 4.91
N VAL A 90 18.94 -0.52 5.10
CA VAL A 90 19.78 0.29 4.21
C VAL A 90 21.05 0.60 4.95
N THR A 91 22.17 0.16 4.40
CA THR A 91 23.51 0.38 4.97
C THR A 91 24.27 1.34 4.08
N ASN A 92 24.68 2.48 4.64
CA ASN A 92 25.63 3.38 3.98
C ASN A 92 27.00 2.71 3.94
N LEU A 93 27.57 2.56 2.74
CA LEU A 93 28.82 1.85 2.54
C LEU A 93 30.05 2.68 2.89
N ASP A 94 29.91 3.99 3.03
CA ASP A 94 31.02 4.90 3.33
C ASP A 94 31.30 4.96 4.86
N ASN A 95 30.28 4.79 5.69
CA ASN A 95 30.38 4.91 7.15
C ASN A 95 29.81 3.71 7.94
N HIS A 96 29.26 2.71 7.25
CA HIS A 96 28.66 1.49 7.81
C HIS A 96 27.45 1.70 8.73
N LYS A 97 26.90 2.92 8.80
CA LYS A 97 25.62 3.17 9.49
C LYS A 97 24.47 2.53 8.73
N ARG A 98 23.46 2.10 9.47
CA ARG A 98 22.32 1.37 8.93
C ARG A 98 21.01 1.85 9.50
N VAL A 99 19.95 1.81 8.69
CA VAL A 99 18.59 2.16 9.08
C VAL A 99 17.61 1.18 8.47
N ARG A 100 16.54 0.86 9.21
CA ARG A 100 15.41 0.08 8.68
C ARG A 100 14.29 1.01 8.26
N VAL A 101 13.83 0.84 7.04
CA VAL A 101 12.78 1.68 6.45
C VAL A 101 11.71 0.84 5.79
N ARG A 102 10.49 1.38 5.74
CA ARG A 102 9.37 0.78 5.01
C ARG A 102 9.22 1.41 3.63
N ILE A 103 9.01 0.59 2.61
CA ILE A 103 8.74 1.06 1.25
C ILE A 103 7.31 1.59 1.16
N THR A 104 7.13 2.88 0.93
CA THR A 104 5.81 3.54 0.87
C THR A 104 5.58 4.30 -0.43
N ASP A 105 6.61 4.45 -1.26
CA ASP A 105 6.52 5.27 -2.47
C ASP A 105 7.27 4.66 -3.66
N ARG A 106 7.11 5.27 -4.83
CA ARG A 106 7.72 4.85 -6.10
C ARG A 106 8.75 5.86 -6.57
N GLY A 107 9.87 5.32 -7.05
CA GLY A 107 11.06 6.06 -7.43
C GLY A 107 12.29 5.30 -6.94
N PRO A 108 13.50 5.85 -7.09
CA PRO A 108 13.84 7.01 -7.91
C PRO A 108 13.58 6.75 -9.40
N PHE A 109 13.14 7.76 -10.16
CA PHE A 109 13.05 7.67 -11.63
C PHE A 109 14.25 8.32 -12.33
N VAL A 110 15.40 8.30 -11.66
CA VAL A 110 16.69 8.77 -12.19
C VAL A 110 17.63 7.59 -12.28
N GLU A 111 18.34 7.49 -13.39
CA GLU A 111 19.29 6.42 -13.66
C GLU A 111 20.40 6.37 -12.59
N GLY A 112 20.87 5.16 -12.25
CA GLY A 112 21.93 4.94 -11.25
C GLY A 112 21.51 5.01 -9.77
N ARG A 113 20.41 5.67 -9.41
CA ARG A 113 19.85 5.62 -8.04
C ARG A 113 19.00 4.38 -7.85
N ILE A 114 18.96 3.77 -6.67
CA ILE A 114 18.14 2.57 -6.39
C ILE A 114 17.05 2.82 -5.35
N ILE A 115 17.26 3.78 -4.44
CA ILE A 115 16.33 4.08 -3.36
C ILE A 115 16.38 5.57 -3.01
N ASP A 116 15.22 6.15 -2.71
CA ASP A 116 15.15 7.50 -2.13
C ASP A 116 14.62 7.40 -0.70
N LEU A 117 15.40 7.89 0.27
CA LEU A 117 15.06 7.84 1.69
C LEU A 117 14.26 9.09 2.12
N SER A 118 13.47 8.93 3.17
CA SER A 118 12.95 10.05 3.95
C SER A 118 14.07 10.85 4.63
N LEU A 119 13.78 12.09 5.05
CA LEU A 119 14.77 12.91 5.77
C LEU A 119 15.21 12.23 7.08
N ALA A 120 14.28 11.68 7.86
CA ALA A 120 14.61 10.95 9.08
C ALA A 120 15.55 9.77 8.79
N ALA A 121 15.24 8.93 7.80
CA ALA A 121 16.12 7.81 7.45
C ALA A 121 17.50 8.26 6.93
N ALA A 122 17.55 9.38 6.20
CA ALA A 122 18.79 9.95 5.71
C ALA A 122 19.68 10.49 6.85
N ARG A 123 19.07 11.01 7.93
CA ARG A 123 19.79 11.44 9.15
C ARG A 123 20.42 10.25 9.86
N GLU A 124 19.70 9.13 10.00
CA GLU A 124 20.19 7.92 10.69
C GLU A 124 21.48 7.34 10.07
N ILE A 125 21.68 7.51 8.76
CA ILE A 125 22.88 7.02 8.05
C ILE A 125 23.85 8.13 7.63
N ASP A 126 23.72 9.33 8.22
CA ASP A 126 24.52 10.54 7.98
C ASP A 126 24.63 10.97 6.50
N MET A 127 23.59 10.77 5.68
CA MET A 127 23.68 11.10 4.26
C MET A 127 23.07 12.45 3.89
N VAL A 128 22.48 13.20 4.83
CA VAL A 128 21.77 14.47 4.55
C VAL A 128 22.68 15.46 3.84
N ARG A 129 23.90 15.70 4.37
CA ARG A 129 24.86 16.65 3.81
C ARG A 129 25.45 16.19 2.47
N ALA A 130 25.71 14.88 2.33
CA ALA A 130 26.21 14.32 1.08
C ALA A 130 25.16 14.34 -0.04
N GLY A 131 23.87 14.27 0.32
CA GLY A 131 22.74 14.25 -0.61
C GLY A 131 22.55 12.88 -1.28
N ILE A 132 23.63 12.30 -1.78
CA ILE A 132 23.69 10.95 -2.37
C ILE A 132 24.86 10.17 -1.78
N VAL A 133 24.66 8.86 -1.54
CA VAL A 133 25.71 7.96 -1.04
C VAL A 133 25.55 6.57 -1.64
N LYS A 134 26.61 5.77 -1.62
CA LYS A 134 26.54 4.36 -2.02
C LYS A 134 25.96 3.54 -0.86
N VAL A 135 24.94 2.75 -1.15
CA VAL A 135 24.26 1.92 -0.14
C VAL A 135 24.15 0.46 -0.56
N ARG A 136 24.04 -0.39 0.44
CA ARG A 136 23.49 -1.75 0.31
C ARG A 136 22.08 -1.76 0.88
N VAL A 137 21.11 -2.23 0.10
CA VAL A 137 19.72 -2.44 0.50
C VAL A 137 19.50 -3.94 0.66
N GLN A 138 19.09 -4.37 1.85
CA GLN A 138 18.76 -5.77 2.14
C GLN A 138 17.30 -5.88 2.54
N VAL A 139 16.55 -6.76 1.87
CA VAL A 139 15.17 -7.06 2.25
C VAL A 139 15.17 -7.80 3.59
N VAL A 140 14.59 -7.16 4.61
CA VAL A 140 14.42 -7.74 5.96
C VAL A 140 13.17 -8.61 5.97
N SER A 141 12.06 -8.08 5.47
CA SER A 141 10.81 -8.80 5.30
C SER A 141 10.03 -8.23 4.13
N GLY A 142 9.22 -9.07 3.49
CA GLY A 142 8.30 -8.63 2.46
C GLY A 142 7.28 -7.62 2.98
N PRO A 143 6.36 -7.14 2.12
CA PRO A 143 5.26 -6.32 2.58
C PRO A 143 4.53 -7.08 3.66
N ALA A 144 4.71 -6.61 4.89
CA ALA A 144 3.97 -7.21 5.96
C ALA A 144 2.50 -6.91 5.64
N ALA A 145 1.69 -7.93 5.42
CA ALA A 145 0.53 -8.00 6.28
C ALA A 145 1.14 -7.98 7.68
N ALA A 146 1.20 -6.79 8.32
CA ALA A 146 1.97 -6.50 9.54
C ALA A 146 2.08 -7.76 10.39
N GLY A 147 3.30 -8.26 10.63
CA GLY A 147 3.53 -9.48 11.40
C GLY A 147 2.57 -9.51 12.58
N GLY A 148 1.71 -10.51 12.57
CA GLY A 148 0.52 -10.61 13.39
C GLY A 148 0.09 -12.06 13.39
N ARG A 149 -0.64 -12.45 14.42
CA ARG A 149 -1.17 -13.81 14.50
C ARG A 149 -2.53 -13.77 13.84
N PHE A 150 -2.74 -14.57 12.81
CA PHE A 150 -3.99 -14.65 12.09
C PHE A 150 -4.65 -16.01 12.31
N ALA A 151 -5.97 -16.05 12.31
CA ALA A 151 -6.74 -17.29 12.27
C ALA A 151 -7.88 -17.15 11.26
N VAL A 152 -8.55 -18.27 11.01
CA VAL A 152 -9.77 -18.31 10.22
C VAL A 152 -10.95 -18.56 11.16
N GLN A 153 -11.88 -17.62 11.22
CA GLN A 153 -13.17 -17.83 11.88
C GLN A 153 -14.05 -18.73 11.03
N VAL A 154 -14.50 -19.83 11.63
CA VAL A 154 -15.41 -20.80 11.01
C VAL A 154 -16.83 -20.75 11.61
N GLY A 155 -17.02 -20.00 12.68
CA GLY A 155 -18.34 -19.79 13.29
C GLY A 155 -18.34 -18.74 14.39
N ALA A 156 -19.51 -18.15 14.65
CA ALA A 156 -19.77 -17.24 15.76
C ALA A 156 -21.15 -17.58 16.37
N TYR A 157 -21.21 -17.69 17.70
CA TYR A 157 -22.39 -18.15 18.43
C TYR A 157 -22.67 -17.26 19.65
N LEU A 158 -23.95 -17.00 19.93
CA LEU A 158 -24.39 -16.32 21.16
C LEU A 158 -24.24 -17.23 22.38
N ASN A 159 -24.68 -18.49 22.26
CA ASN A 159 -24.57 -19.48 23.32
C ASN A 159 -23.17 -20.15 23.29
N ARG A 160 -22.46 -20.05 24.41
CA ARG A 160 -21.12 -20.64 24.62
C ARG A 160 -21.10 -22.16 24.37
N GLU A 161 -22.11 -22.90 24.81
CA GLU A 161 -22.16 -24.35 24.68
C GLU A 161 -22.24 -24.79 23.22
N ASN A 162 -23.00 -24.07 22.39
CA ASN A 162 -23.08 -24.33 20.96
C ASN A 162 -21.70 -24.17 20.30
N ALA A 163 -20.97 -23.13 20.72
CA ALA A 163 -19.63 -22.85 20.25
C ALA A 163 -18.62 -23.91 20.72
N GLU A 164 -18.73 -24.39 21.96
CA GLU A 164 -17.89 -25.46 22.50
C GLU A 164 -18.14 -26.81 21.82
N ARG A 165 -19.40 -27.15 21.50
CA ARG A 165 -19.72 -28.35 20.72
C ARG A 165 -19.06 -28.31 19.34
N MET A 166 -19.13 -27.15 18.66
CA MET A 166 -18.46 -26.96 17.38
C MET A 166 -16.93 -27.09 17.52
N ARG A 167 -16.32 -26.43 18.52
CA ARG A 167 -14.88 -26.53 18.79
C ARG A 167 -14.45 -27.98 19.04
N ARG A 168 -15.17 -28.73 19.89
CA ARG A 168 -14.85 -30.13 20.22
C ARG A 168 -14.88 -31.03 18.99
N ARG A 169 -15.89 -30.87 18.12
CA ARG A 169 -15.98 -31.61 16.85
C ARG A 169 -14.76 -31.35 15.96
N LEU A 170 -14.30 -30.11 15.91
CA LEU A 170 -13.19 -29.68 15.05
C LEU A 170 -11.81 -29.96 15.63
N GLN A 171 -11.69 -30.08 16.95
CA GLN A 171 -10.40 -30.27 17.61
C GLN A 171 -9.71 -31.58 17.19
N ALA A 172 -10.48 -32.61 16.81
CA ALA A 172 -9.95 -33.88 16.30
C ALA A 172 -9.22 -33.73 14.95
N GLN A 173 -9.73 -32.87 14.07
CA GLN A 173 -9.20 -32.66 12.71
C GLN A 173 -8.24 -31.47 12.64
N TYR A 174 -8.47 -30.42 13.44
CA TYR A 174 -7.69 -29.18 13.44
C TYR A 174 -7.13 -28.91 14.83
N ARG A 175 -5.85 -29.28 15.05
CA ARG A 175 -5.15 -29.14 16.34
C ARG A 175 -5.12 -27.70 16.88
N ARG A 176 -5.16 -26.69 16.01
CA ARG A 176 -5.19 -25.26 16.38
C ARG A 176 -6.60 -24.66 16.30
N CYS A 177 -7.60 -25.38 16.78
CA CYS A 177 -8.98 -24.89 16.93
C CYS A 177 -9.21 -24.32 18.34
N ARG A 178 -9.59 -23.04 18.43
CA ARG A 178 -9.81 -22.33 19.71
C ARG A 178 -11.14 -21.59 19.74
N LEU A 179 -11.61 -21.35 20.96
CA LEU A 179 -12.74 -20.48 21.24
C LEU A 179 -12.22 -19.11 21.68
N VAL A 180 -12.75 -18.03 21.10
CA VAL A 180 -12.43 -16.67 21.49
C VAL A 180 -13.72 -15.93 21.82
N LYS A 181 -13.82 -15.39 23.04
CA LYS A 181 -14.89 -14.49 23.43
C LYS A 181 -14.63 -13.11 22.80
N ARG A 182 -15.65 -12.52 22.20
CA ARG A 182 -15.64 -11.12 21.76
C ARG A 182 -16.71 -10.38 22.56
N ASP A 183 -16.26 -9.42 23.36
CA ASP A 183 -17.12 -8.49 24.07
C ASP A 183 -17.59 -7.38 23.11
N GLY A 184 -18.78 -6.85 23.37
CA GLY A 184 -19.50 -5.88 22.55
C GLY A 184 -20.95 -5.75 23.03
N PRO A 185 -21.83 -5.07 22.27
CA PRO A 185 -23.26 -4.95 22.62
C PRO A 185 -23.96 -6.31 22.82
N THR A 186 -23.41 -7.36 22.21
CA THR A 186 -23.77 -8.73 22.49
C THR A 186 -22.51 -9.59 22.52
N VAL A 187 -22.35 -10.39 23.57
CA VAL A 187 -21.21 -11.31 23.72
C VAL A 187 -21.30 -12.42 22.67
N LEU A 188 -20.24 -12.57 21.88
CA LEU A 188 -20.14 -13.60 20.86
C LEU A 188 -18.96 -14.53 21.13
N TRP A 189 -19.20 -15.83 20.95
CA TRP A 189 -18.20 -16.88 21.02
C TRP A 189 -17.79 -17.31 19.61
N ARG A 190 -16.56 -16.98 19.23
CA ARG A 190 -16.01 -17.24 17.91
C ARG A 190 -15.18 -18.52 17.93
N VAL A 191 -15.40 -19.39 16.96
CA VAL A 191 -14.59 -20.59 16.74
C VAL A 191 -13.57 -20.27 15.66
N LEU A 192 -12.29 -20.33 16.02
CA LEU A 192 -11.17 -19.96 15.15
C LEU A 192 -10.26 -21.17 14.90
N ILE A 193 -9.80 -21.32 13.66
CA ILE A 193 -8.83 -22.34 13.24
C ILE A 193 -7.53 -21.66 12.78
N GLY A 194 -6.41 -22.13 13.30
CA GLY A 194 -5.08 -21.71 12.86
C GLY A 194 -4.45 -20.60 13.73
N GLU A 195 -3.18 -20.37 13.44
CA GLU A 195 -2.35 -19.31 14.03
C GLU A 195 -1.23 -18.99 13.05
N GLU A 196 -1.63 -18.40 11.92
CA GLU A 196 -0.75 -18.06 10.82
C GLU A 196 0.00 -16.76 11.11
N THR A 197 1.26 -16.69 10.68
CA THR A 197 2.12 -15.52 10.89
C THR A 197 1.94 -14.45 9.80
N SER A 198 1.10 -14.72 8.80
CA SER A 198 0.74 -13.76 7.75
C SER A 198 -0.72 -13.92 7.33
N GLU A 199 -1.32 -12.79 6.91
CA GLU A 199 -2.69 -12.79 6.39
C GLU A 199 -2.81 -13.66 5.12
N GLU A 200 -1.77 -13.69 4.27
CA GLU A 200 -1.75 -14.52 3.06
C GLU A 200 -1.87 -16.02 3.38
N ARG A 201 -1.12 -16.52 4.37
CA ARG A 201 -1.24 -17.90 4.83
C ARG A 201 -2.61 -18.18 5.43
N ALA A 202 -3.17 -17.23 6.17
CA ALA A 202 -4.53 -17.35 6.69
C ALA A 202 -5.59 -17.37 5.57
N ARG A 203 -5.38 -16.64 4.46
CA ARG A 203 -6.25 -16.70 3.27
C ARG A 203 -6.17 -18.05 2.56
N VAL A 204 -4.98 -18.66 2.48
CA VAL A 204 -4.82 -20.02 1.94
C VAL A 204 -5.56 -21.04 2.82
N LEU A 205 -5.38 -20.97 4.15
CA LEU A 205 -6.12 -21.80 5.09
C LEU A 205 -7.63 -21.57 4.97
N ALA A 206 -8.08 -20.32 4.82
CA ALA A 206 -9.49 -20.01 4.61
C ALA A 206 -10.03 -20.65 3.33
N ALA A 207 -9.28 -20.62 2.22
CA ALA A 207 -9.66 -21.28 0.99
C ALA A 207 -9.81 -22.81 1.14
N GLN A 208 -8.94 -23.45 1.93
CA GLN A 208 -9.03 -24.88 2.25
C GLN A 208 -10.24 -25.23 3.13
N LEU A 209 -10.67 -24.32 4.00
CA LEU A 209 -11.79 -24.52 4.92
C LEU A 209 -13.16 -24.19 4.30
N ARG A 210 -13.20 -23.38 3.24
CA ARG A 210 -14.45 -22.98 2.57
C ARG A 210 -15.33 -24.16 2.12
N PRO A 211 -14.81 -25.28 1.57
CA PRO A 211 -15.64 -26.42 1.18
C PRO A 211 -16.41 -27.03 2.36
N ASP A 212 -15.80 -27.08 3.54
CA ASP A 212 -16.35 -27.77 4.71
C ASP A 212 -17.26 -26.87 5.57
N PHE A 213 -17.01 -25.55 5.55
CA PHE A 213 -17.65 -24.58 6.46
C PHE A 213 -18.44 -23.48 5.75
N GLY A 214 -18.37 -23.39 4.43
CA GLY A 214 -19.00 -22.34 3.65
C GLY A 214 -18.33 -20.97 3.88
N THR A 215 -18.98 -20.12 4.67
CA THR A 215 -18.50 -18.75 4.90
C THR A 215 -17.49 -18.71 6.05
N VAL A 216 -16.25 -18.37 5.72
CA VAL A 216 -15.14 -18.23 6.67
C VAL A 216 -14.46 -16.87 6.53
N PHE A 217 -13.92 -16.35 7.63
CA PHE A 217 -13.29 -15.02 7.66
C PHE A 217 -11.86 -15.10 8.21
N VAL A 218 -10.91 -14.41 7.57
CA VAL A 218 -9.57 -14.23 8.15
C VAL A 218 -9.64 -13.16 9.23
N VAL A 219 -9.05 -13.44 10.39
CA VAL A 219 -9.13 -12.59 11.58
C VAL A 219 -7.74 -12.42 12.18
N ARG A 220 -7.44 -11.21 12.67
CA ARG A 220 -6.22 -10.92 13.42
C ARG A 220 -6.45 -11.27 14.90
N LEU A 221 -5.44 -11.83 15.56
CA LEU A 221 -5.49 -12.36 16.94
C LEU A 221 -4.70 -11.51 17.94
N ASP A 222 -3.85 -10.63 17.43
CA ASP A 222 -3.02 -9.68 18.17
C ASP A 222 -3.58 -8.25 18.16
N GLU A 223 -4.85 -8.06 17.75
CA GLU A 223 -5.56 -6.82 18.05
C GLU A 223 -5.78 -6.73 19.57
N PRO A 224 -5.36 -5.64 20.24
CA PRO A 224 -5.83 -5.38 21.59
C PRO A 224 -7.36 -5.31 21.56
N ALA A 225 -8.01 -5.92 22.56
CA ALA A 225 -9.44 -5.74 22.78
C ALA A 225 -9.68 -4.23 22.79
N GLY A 226 -10.49 -3.73 21.85
CA GLY A 226 -10.64 -2.30 21.60
C GLY A 226 -10.88 -1.56 22.90
N ASP A 227 -9.95 -0.66 23.23
CA ASP A 227 -10.17 0.33 24.28
C ASP A 227 -11.44 1.11 23.93
N GLU A 228 -12.27 1.29 24.95
CA GLU A 228 -13.52 2.03 24.97
C GLU A 228 -13.33 3.41 24.33
N LEU A 229 -14.13 3.71 23.31
CA LEU A 229 -14.42 5.08 22.88
C LEU A 229 -15.65 5.58 23.64
#